data_AF-A0A085ZHN4-F1
#
_entry.id   AF-A0A085ZHN4-F1
#
_cell.length_a   1.000
_cell.length_b   1.000
_cell.length_c   1.000
_cell.angle_alpha   90.00
_cell.angle_beta   90.00
_cell.angle_gamma   90.00
#
_symmetry.space_group_name_H-M   'P 1'
#
loop_
_entity.id
_entity.type
_entity.pdbx_description
1 polymer ?
#
loop_
_entity_poly.entity_id
_entity_poly.type
_entity_poly.pdbx_seq_one_letter_code
_entity_poly.pdbx_strand_id
1 'polypeptide(L)'
;MNKKILLALASTLAMLQYTNAQVRTNGFASGNIQGQGAFLDASGSSGGFNDSANDGKGIVFPRTNLTTFTFATPVTDEDNFPTAYDGMIVYNNGTGNTISGITTSVTPGYYYFSNPTGGTANSFATSTGRWVPISTSPKLTISTSETTTNTLINVSPGVDKQLFAMKGSFTASGSSTAVNIPAPAGMTTLYGITIYKAGTNTVYDRSLYSYTVATTAGNAITGSPSMSIVYPNGTYDYVIEYLK
;
A
#
# COMPACT_ATOMS: atom_id res chain seq x y z
N MET A 1 58.51 -19.31 -25.09
CA MET A 1 57.21 -18.74 -25.53
C MET A 1 57.43 -17.27 -25.92
N ASN A 2 56.97 -16.83 -27.10
CA ASN A 2 57.22 -15.47 -27.57
C ASN A 2 56.49 -14.46 -26.66
N LYS A 3 57.21 -13.44 -26.15
CA LYS A 3 56.64 -12.41 -25.26
C LYS A 3 55.39 -11.75 -25.84
N LYS A 4 55.30 -11.65 -27.17
CA LYS A 4 54.13 -11.13 -27.90
C LYS A 4 52.90 -12.04 -27.78
N ILE A 5 53.09 -13.36 -27.74
CA ILE A 5 52.02 -14.36 -27.57
C ILE A 5 51.52 -14.35 -26.12
N LEU A 6 52.41 -14.21 -25.15
CA LEU A 6 52.02 -14.08 -23.73
C LEU A 6 51.17 -12.84 -23.47
N LEU A 7 51.55 -11.70 -24.07
CA LEU A 7 50.83 -10.44 -23.91
C LEU A 7 49.45 -10.47 -24.60
N ALA A 8 49.35 -11.13 -25.76
CA ALA A 8 48.08 -11.35 -26.45
C ALA A 8 47.14 -12.26 -25.63
N LEU A 9 47.66 -13.35 -25.05
CA LEU A 9 46.86 -14.26 -24.22
C LEU A 9 46.39 -13.57 -22.93
N ALA A 10 47.26 -12.81 -22.27
CA ALA A 10 46.95 -12.06 -21.05
C ALA A 10 45.90 -10.96 -21.31
N SER A 11 45.97 -10.26 -22.45
CA SER A 11 44.97 -9.24 -22.82
C SER A 11 43.63 -9.85 -23.19
N THR A 12 43.58 -11.02 -23.86
CA THR A 12 42.32 -11.71 -24.13
C THR A 12 41.66 -12.29 -22.87
N LEU A 13 42.43 -12.78 -21.90
CA LEU A 13 41.89 -13.25 -20.61
C LEU A 13 41.38 -12.10 -19.73
N ALA A 14 42.00 -10.92 -19.81
CA ALA A 14 41.56 -9.72 -19.08
C ALA A 14 40.21 -9.16 -19.59
N MET A 15 39.90 -9.34 -20.89
CA MET A 15 38.63 -8.88 -21.48
C MET A 15 37.43 -9.78 -21.18
N LEU A 16 37.65 -10.99 -20.65
CA LEU A 16 36.59 -11.93 -20.28
C LEU A 16 35.98 -11.68 -18.89
N GLN A 17 36.50 -10.70 -18.12
CA GLN A 17 36.16 -10.57 -16.70
C GLN A 17 35.02 -9.59 -16.38
N TYR A 18 34.48 -8.80 -17.32
CA TYR A 18 33.43 -7.83 -16.98
C TYR A 18 32.40 -7.59 -18.08
N THR A 19 31.48 -8.53 -18.27
CA THR A 19 30.18 -8.23 -18.91
C THR A 19 29.03 -8.74 -18.05
N ASN A 20 28.82 -8.09 -16.90
CA ASN A 20 27.51 -8.12 -16.27
C ASN A 20 26.62 -7.17 -17.08
N ALA A 21 25.76 -7.70 -17.95
CA ALA A 21 24.76 -6.87 -18.62
C ALA A 21 23.86 -6.20 -17.57
N GLN A 22 23.77 -4.87 -17.59
CA GLN A 22 22.92 -4.08 -16.68
C GLN A 22 21.43 -4.37 -16.88
N VAL A 23 21.04 -4.77 -18.10
CA VAL A 23 19.69 -5.19 -18.45
C VAL A 23 19.79 -6.46 -19.28
N ARG A 24 19.07 -7.51 -18.87
CA ARG A 24 18.90 -8.73 -19.67
C ARG A 24 17.54 -8.68 -20.34
N THR A 25 17.52 -8.90 -21.65
CA THR A 25 16.30 -8.88 -22.46
C THR A 25 16.10 -10.24 -23.12
N ASN A 26 14.85 -10.62 -23.36
CA ASN A 26 14.50 -11.82 -24.13
C ASN A 26 14.48 -11.48 -25.63
N GLY A 27 15.67 -11.22 -26.19
CA GLY A 27 15.87 -10.83 -27.59
C GLY A 27 16.86 -9.68 -27.78
N PHE A 28 16.95 -9.14 -29.00
CA PHE A 28 17.75 -7.94 -29.26
C PHE A 28 17.04 -6.70 -28.68
N ALA A 29 17.75 -5.95 -27.85
CA ALA A 29 17.29 -4.64 -27.39
C ALA A 29 17.61 -3.59 -28.46
N SER A 30 16.63 -2.75 -28.83
CA SER A 30 16.92 -1.52 -29.55
C SER A 30 17.65 -0.56 -28.60
N GLY A 31 18.78 -0.02 -29.04
CA GLY A 31 19.55 0.95 -28.26
C GLY A 31 19.02 2.38 -28.34
N ASN A 32 17.90 2.62 -29.03
CA ASN A 32 17.35 3.97 -29.20
C ASN A 32 15.81 3.95 -29.25
N ILE A 33 15.21 4.97 -28.63
CA ILE A 33 13.80 5.35 -28.72
C ILE A 33 13.80 6.84 -29.08
N GLN A 34 13.94 7.14 -30.38
CA GLN A 34 14.31 8.48 -30.83
C GLN A 34 13.25 9.53 -30.46
N GLY A 35 13.68 10.58 -29.76
CA GLY A 35 12.84 11.74 -29.44
C GLY A 35 11.72 11.48 -28.43
N GLN A 36 11.75 10.35 -27.72
CA GLN A 36 10.74 10.01 -26.70
C GLN A 36 11.32 10.13 -25.29
N GLY A 37 10.45 10.37 -24.31
CA GLY A 37 10.83 10.50 -22.89
C GLY A 37 10.91 9.18 -22.12
N ALA A 38 10.70 8.04 -22.77
CA ALA A 38 10.70 6.74 -22.11
C ALA A 38 12.14 6.27 -21.85
N PHE A 39 12.44 5.91 -20.59
CA PHE A 39 13.72 5.31 -20.20
C PHE A 39 13.87 3.87 -20.71
N LEU A 40 12.80 3.08 -20.64
CA LEU A 40 12.72 1.73 -21.19
C LEU A 40 11.33 1.55 -21.80
N ASP A 41 11.29 1.25 -23.09
CA ASP A 41 10.05 0.95 -23.81
C ASP A 41 9.97 -0.56 -24.09
N ALA A 42 9.07 -1.21 -23.36
CA ALA A 42 8.74 -2.63 -23.54
C ALA A 42 7.36 -2.83 -24.19
N SER A 43 6.73 -1.76 -24.72
CA SER A 43 5.39 -1.83 -25.34
C SER A 43 5.39 -2.57 -26.68
N GLY A 44 6.55 -2.64 -27.35
CA GLY A 44 6.74 -3.37 -28.59
C GLY A 44 6.25 -2.65 -29.84
N SER A 45 6.90 -2.93 -30.98
CA SER A 45 6.35 -2.64 -32.30
C SER A 45 5.59 -3.86 -32.84
N SER A 46 4.75 -3.64 -33.87
CA SER A 46 3.91 -4.66 -34.50
C SER A 46 4.67 -5.95 -34.82
N GLY A 47 4.18 -7.09 -34.31
CA GLY A 47 4.66 -8.46 -34.65
C GLY A 47 5.51 -9.18 -33.60
N GLY A 48 5.33 -8.96 -32.29
CA GLY A 48 6.09 -9.73 -31.29
C GLY A 48 5.57 -9.76 -29.85
N PHE A 49 4.35 -9.29 -29.58
CA PHE A 49 3.76 -9.27 -28.23
C PHE A 49 2.27 -9.63 -28.19
N ASN A 50 1.62 -9.65 -29.35
CA ASN A 50 0.19 -9.94 -29.50
C ASN A 50 -0.07 -11.24 -30.27
N ASP A 51 1.00 -11.92 -30.70
CA ASP A 51 0.92 -13.10 -31.57
C ASP A 51 0.73 -14.40 -30.75
N SER A 52 1.00 -14.34 -29.43
CA SER A 52 0.76 -15.41 -28.47
C SER A 52 0.41 -14.86 -27.09
N ALA A 53 -0.44 -15.58 -26.37
CA ALA A 53 -0.77 -15.30 -24.96
C ALA A 53 0.47 -15.35 -24.02
N ASN A 54 1.60 -15.88 -24.50
CA ASN A 54 2.83 -16.03 -23.72
C ASN A 54 3.94 -15.02 -24.07
N ASP A 55 3.69 -14.07 -24.99
CA ASP A 55 4.72 -13.11 -25.44
C ASP A 55 4.78 -11.81 -24.61
N GLY A 56 3.90 -11.68 -23.60
CA GLY A 56 3.89 -10.52 -22.70
C GLY A 56 5.24 -10.36 -21.99
N LYS A 57 5.89 -9.21 -22.14
CA LYS A 57 7.15 -8.89 -21.43
C LYS A 57 6.84 -8.13 -20.15
N GLY A 58 7.42 -8.58 -19.04
CA GLY A 58 7.37 -7.89 -17.74
C GLY A 58 8.75 -7.44 -17.29
N ILE A 59 8.79 -6.50 -16.34
CA ILE A 59 10.03 -6.09 -15.66
C ILE A 59 10.15 -6.89 -14.36
N VAL A 60 11.21 -7.69 -14.25
CA VAL A 60 11.51 -8.44 -13.03
C VAL A 60 12.37 -7.57 -12.12
N PHE A 61 11.86 -7.27 -10.93
CA PHE A 61 12.61 -6.55 -9.91
C PHE A 61 13.40 -7.51 -9.00
N PRO A 62 14.56 -7.09 -8.47
CA PRO A 62 15.29 -7.86 -7.48
C PRO A 62 14.41 -8.20 -6.27
N ARG A 63 14.49 -9.45 -5.82
CA ARG A 63 13.94 -9.86 -4.52
C ARG A 63 14.96 -9.54 -3.44
N THR A 64 14.52 -8.90 -2.37
CA THR A 64 15.35 -8.57 -1.22
C THR A 64 14.59 -8.83 0.08
N ASN A 65 15.31 -9.06 1.17
CA ASN A 65 14.70 -9.02 2.50
C ASN A 65 15.03 -7.67 3.13
N LEU A 66 14.04 -6.77 3.16
CA LEU A 66 14.24 -5.41 3.68
C LEU A 66 14.56 -5.36 5.18
N THR A 67 14.31 -6.43 5.94
CA THR A 67 14.68 -6.51 7.37
C THR A 67 16.15 -6.81 7.59
N THR A 68 16.87 -7.23 6.54
CA THR A 68 18.32 -7.48 6.58
C THR A 68 19.07 -6.74 5.48
N PHE A 69 18.36 -5.99 4.63
CA PHE A 69 18.94 -5.25 3.52
C PHE A 69 19.68 -4.01 4.02
N THR A 70 20.91 -3.86 3.57
CA THR A 70 21.69 -2.62 3.70
C THR A 70 22.11 -2.14 2.32
N PHE A 71 22.16 -0.82 2.14
CA PHE A 71 22.78 -0.25 0.94
C PHE A 71 24.26 -0.59 0.94
N ALA A 72 24.77 -1.03 -0.22
CA ALA A 72 26.19 -1.33 -0.38
C ALA A 72 27.05 -0.09 -0.09
N THR A 73 26.57 1.08 -0.51
CA THR A 73 27.14 2.38 -0.17
C THR A 73 26.04 3.26 0.42
N PRO A 74 26.03 3.54 1.73
CA PRO A 74 24.99 4.33 2.40
C PRO A 74 25.13 5.84 2.20
N VAL A 75 26.28 6.27 1.70
CA VAL A 75 26.55 7.64 1.23
C VAL A 75 26.97 7.52 -0.22
N THR A 76 26.29 8.24 -1.09
CA THR A 76 26.50 8.19 -2.53
C THR A 76 27.17 9.47 -3.02
N ASP A 77 27.22 9.68 -4.34
CA ASP A 77 27.79 10.88 -4.95
C ASP A 77 26.98 11.28 -6.18
N GLU A 78 27.34 12.44 -6.74
CA GLU A 78 26.69 13.01 -7.92
C GLU A 78 26.84 12.17 -9.20
N ASP A 79 27.85 11.31 -9.26
CA ASP A 79 28.19 10.54 -10.47
C ASP A 79 27.54 9.16 -10.50
N ASN A 80 27.41 8.49 -9.35
CA ASN A 80 27.00 7.09 -9.26
C ASN A 80 25.56 6.91 -8.76
N PHE A 81 25.06 7.77 -7.86
CA PHE A 81 23.67 7.77 -7.42
C PHE A 81 23.26 9.17 -6.94
N PRO A 82 23.08 10.16 -7.84
CA PRO A 82 22.86 11.57 -7.46
C PRO A 82 21.59 11.80 -6.62
N THR A 83 20.67 10.84 -6.60
CA THR A 83 19.44 10.87 -5.81
C THR A 83 19.48 9.98 -4.56
N ALA A 84 20.64 9.41 -4.21
CA ALA A 84 20.80 8.49 -3.09
C ALA A 84 19.72 7.39 -3.05
N TYR A 85 19.59 6.70 -4.19
CA TYR A 85 18.63 5.62 -4.46
C TYR A 85 17.15 6.01 -4.43
N ASP A 86 16.80 7.31 -4.43
CA ASP A 86 15.40 7.73 -4.55
C ASP A 86 14.75 7.13 -5.81
N GLY A 87 13.60 6.48 -5.62
CA GLY A 87 12.87 5.76 -6.65
C GLY A 87 13.31 4.31 -6.88
N MET A 88 14.30 3.77 -6.15
CA MET A 88 14.72 2.37 -6.28
C MET A 88 13.58 1.40 -5.93
N ILE A 89 13.21 0.50 -6.85
CA ILE A 89 12.13 -0.49 -6.66
C ILE A 89 12.69 -1.89 -6.41
N VAL A 90 12.11 -2.59 -5.43
CA VAL A 90 12.41 -3.99 -5.11
C VAL A 90 11.14 -4.77 -4.75
N TYR A 91 11.21 -6.09 -4.83
CA TYR A 91 10.23 -6.96 -4.18
C TYR A 91 10.78 -7.41 -2.82
N ASN A 92 10.17 -6.95 -1.73
CA ASN A 92 10.47 -7.41 -0.38
C ASN A 92 9.88 -8.80 -0.15
N ASN A 93 10.65 -9.74 0.40
CA ASN A 93 10.17 -11.07 0.81
C ASN A 93 10.13 -11.26 2.34
N GLY A 94 10.61 -10.28 3.13
CA GLY A 94 10.62 -10.34 4.59
C GLY A 94 9.40 -9.69 5.25
N THR A 95 9.22 -9.97 6.55
CA THR A 95 8.26 -9.28 7.42
C THR A 95 8.97 -8.75 8.65
N GLY A 96 8.76 -7.49 9.02
CA GLY A 96 9.39 -6.86 10.19
C GLY A 96 9.81 -5.42 9.92
N ASN A 97 10.77 -4.91 10.69
CA ASN A 97 11.27 -3.55 10.51
C ASN A 97 12.49 -3.52 9.57
N THR A 98 12.58 -2.49 8.73
CA THR A 98 13.78 -2.20 7.94
C THR A 98 14.96 -1.82 8.83
N ILE A 99 16.19 -2.10 8.37
CA ILE A 99 17.43 -1.75 9.08
C ILE A 99 18.25 -0.64 8.40
N SER A 100 17.83 -0.21 7.21
CA SER A 100 18.46 0.87 6.44
C SER A 100 17.44 1.91 5.99
N GLY A 101 17.87 3.17 5.97
CA GLY A 101 16.98 4.32 5.92
C GLY A 101 16.24 4.51 7.25
N ILE A 102 15.17 5.28 7.23
CA ILE A 102 14.24 5.44 8.35
C ILE A 102 13.50 4.12 8.56
N THR A 103 13.59 3.59 9.78
CA THR A 103 12.93 2.36 10.20
C THR A 103 11.44 2.36 9.82
N THR A 104 11.04 1.34 9.05
CA THR A 104 9.68 1.18 8.53
C THR A 104 9.25 -0.28 8.65
N SER A 105 8.02 -0.53 9.11
CA SER A 105 7.45 -1.87 9.13
C SER A 105 7.06 -2.31 7.72
N VAL A 106 7.47 -3.51 7.33
CA VAL A 106 7.30 -4.06 5.99
C VAL A 106 6.75 -5.49 6.04
N THR A 107 6.05 -5.87 4.97
CA THR A 107 5.55 -7.23 4.70
C THR A 107 5.94 -7.60 3.27
N PRO A 108 5.79 -8.86 2.82
CA PRO A 108 6.15 -9.23 1.47
C PRO A 108 5.34 -8.45 0.42
N GLY A 109 6.01 -7.85 -0.56
CA GLY A 109 5.38 -6.98 -1.55
C GLY A 109 6.38 -6.08 -2.30
N TYR A 110 5.88 -5.28 -3.23
CA TYR A 110 6.71 -4.31 -3.94
C TYR A 110 6.89 -3.03 -3.12
N TYR A 111 8.13 -2.54 -3.03
CA TYR A 111 8.50 -1.32 -2.34
C TYR A 111 9.36 -0.44 -3.24
N TYR A 112 9.23 0.88 -3.08
CA TYR A 112 10.20 1.84 -3.59
C TYR A 112 10.89 2.55 -2.42
N PHE A 113 12.13 2.98 -2.63
CA PHE A 113 12.86 3.81 -1.68
C PHE A 113 12.54 5.29 -1.96
N SER A 114 11.87 5.96 -1.04
CA SER A 114 11.57 7.39 -1.10
C SER A 114 12.65 8.16 -0.35
N ASN A 115 13.44 8.95 -1.06
CA ASN A 115 14.50 9.78 -0.51
C ASN A 115 14.58 11.15 -1.20
N PRO A 116 13.49 11.94 -1.19
CA PRO A 116 13.38 13.17 -1.99
C PRO A 116 14.41 14.26 -1.64
N THR A 117 14.99 14.17 -0.44
CA THR A 117 16.04 15.10 0.03
C THR A 117 17.43 14.50 -0.07
N GLY A 118 17.55 13.26 -0.55
CA GLY A 118 18.77 12.46 -0.52
C GLY A 118 19.90 12.96 -1.41
N GLY A 119 19.73 14.01 -2.21
CA GLY A 119 20.78 14.57 -3.06
C GLY A 119 21.80 15.46 -2.31
N THR A 120 22.36 16.45 -3.02
CA THR A 120 23.41 17.36 -2.52
C THR A 120 23.06 17.98 -1.16
N ALA A 121 21.79 18.34 -0.95
CA ALA A 121 21.31 18.96 0.29
C ALA A 121 21.53 18.09 1.55
N ASN A 122 21.62 16.77 1.41
CA ASN A 122 21.89 15.85 2.52
C ASN A 122 23.11 14.96 2.25
N SER A 123 24.11 15.50 1.54
CA SER A 123 25.36 14.80 1.26
C SER A 123 25.15 13.42 0.64
N PHE A 124 24.15 13.28 -0.23
CA PHE A 124 23.91 12.03 -0.95
C PHE A 124 23.59 10.82 -0.03
N ALA A 125 23.00 11.07 1.15
CA ALA A 125 22.80 10.06 2.18
C ALA A 125 21.49 9.26 2.02
N THR A 126 21.55 7.96 2.30
CA THR A 126 20.35 7.10 2.35
C THR A 126 19.65 7.14 3.72
N SER A 127 20.26 7.70 4.76
CA SER A 127 19.70 7.73 6.12
C SER A 127 18.43 8.58 6.23
N THR A 128 18.21 9.51 5.29
CA THR A 128 17.01 10.37 5.22
C THR A 128 15.84 9.72 4.47
N GLY A 129 16.08 8.62 3.75
CA GLY A 129 15.07 7.95 2.94
C GLY A 129 14.32 6.85 3.67
N ARG A 130 13.19 6.39 3.11
CA ARG A 130 12.38 5.30 3.67
C ARG A 130 11.81 4.38 2.60
N TRP A 131 11.63 3.11 2.95
CA TRP A 131 10.92 2.16 2.11
C TRP A 131 9.41 2.38 2.19
N VAL A 132 8.78 2.58 1.03
CA VAL A 132 7.34 2.80 0.92
C VAL A 132 6.75 1.68 0.06
N PRO A 133 5.66 1.02 0.51
CA PRO A 133 5.01 0.00 -0.30
C PRO A 133 4.42 0.65 -1.55
N ILE A 134 4.67 0.06 -2.72
CA ILE A 134 4.06 0.49 -4.00
C ILE A 134 2.57 0.14 -4.03
N SER A 135 2.14 -0.80 -3.18
CA SER A 135 0.74 -1.05 -2.89
C SER A 135 0.59 -1.54 -1.46
N THR A 136 -0.25 -0.89 -0.67
CA THR A 136 -0.98 -1.54 0.41
C THR A 136 -2.13 -2.33 -0.22
N SER A 137 -2.47 -3.49 0.34
CA SER A 137 -3.68 -4.21 -0.07
C SER A 137 -4.88 -3.25 0.08
N PRO A 138 -5.68 -3.00 -0.98
CA PRO A 138 -6.87 -2.14 -0.88
C PRO A 138 -7.95 -2.76 0.00
N LYS A 139 -7.76 -4.02 0.42
CA LYS A 139 -8.66 -4.72 1.35
C LYS A 139 -8.54 -4.09 2.74
N LEU A 140 -9.65 -3.50 3.17
CA LEU A 140 -9.87 -3.00 4.52
C LEU A 140 -10.50 -4.10 5.37
N THR A 141 -9.88 -4.44 6.50
CA THR A 141 -10.50 -5.32 7.50
C THR A 141 -11.12 -4.47 8.59
N ILE A 142 -12.45 -4.44 8.67
CA ILE A 142 -13.17 -3.75 9.75
C ILE A 142 -13.29 -4.71 10.94
N SER A 143 -12.66 -4.34 12.06
CA SER A 143 -12.62 -5.15 13.29
C SER A 143 -13.41 -4.50 14.43
N THR A 144 -13.42 -5.12 15.61
CA THR A 144 -13.98 -4.51 16.83
C THR A 144 -13.16 -3.34 17.35
N SER A 145 -11.91 -3.22 16.89
CA SER A 145 -11.08 -2.04 17.08
C SER A 145 -11.28 -1.06 15.92
N GLU A 146 -11.14 0.23 16.21
CA GLU A 146 -11.16 1.29 15.20
C GLU A 146 -10.22 0.98 14.04
N THR A 147 -10.74 1.14 12.83
CA THR A 147 -10.01 0.93 11.59
C THR A 147 -10.10 2.20 10.74
N THR A 148 -8.97 2.74 10.31
CA THR A 148 -8.90 3.82 9.33
C THR A 148 -9.31 3.29 7.95
N THR A 149 -10.32 3.89 7.32
CA THR A 149 -10.78 3.47 5.99
C THR A 149 -9.92 4.10 4.87
N ASN A 150 -10.07 3.61 3.64
CA ASN A 150 -9.48 4.22 2.44
C ASN A 150 -10.34 5.38 1.89
N THR A 151 -11.27 5.91 2.70
CA THR A 151 -12.22 6.96 2.31
C THR A 151 -11.94 8.24 3.08
N LEU A 152 -11.88 9.36 2.37
CA LEU A 152 -11.89 10.70 2.93
C LEU A 152 -13.25 11.36 2.64
N ILE A 153 -13.79 12.09 3.62
CA ILE A 153 -15.03 12.84 3.48
C ILE A 153 -14.70 14.31 3.39
N ASN A 154 -15.07 14.94 2.27
CA ASN A 154 -15.02 16.38 2.17
C ASN A 154 -16.14 16.99 3.02
N VAL A 155 -15.77 17.70 4.10
CA VAL A 155 -16.73 18.31 5.04
C VAL A 155 -16.96 19.79 4.76
N SER A 156 -16.04 20.42 4.03
CA SER A 156 -16.17 21.78 3.48
C SER A 156 -15.15 21.97 2.35
N PRO A 157 -15.28 23.02 1.50
CA PRO A 157 -14.35 23.24 0.40
C PRO A 157 -12.88 23.26 0.86
N GLY A 158 -12.08 22.31 0.38
CA GLY A 158 -10.67 22.16 0.73
C GLY A 158 -10.37 21.52 2.09
N VAL A 159 -11.38 21.02 2.80
CA VAL A 159 -11.21 20.33 4.09
C VAL A 159 -11.76 18.91 4.01
N ASP A 160 -10.85 17.95 4.04
CA ASP A 160 -11.16 16.53 4.09
C ASP A 160 -10.95 15.99 5.50
N LYS A 161 -11.85 15.10 5.94
CA LYS A 161 -11.72 14.33 7.18
C LYS A 161 -11.60 12.85 6.89
N GLN A 162 -10.77 12.19 7.68
CA GLN A 162 -10.61 10.74 7.64
C GLN A 162 -11.89 10.04 8.11
N LEU A 163 -12.41 9.10 7.33
CA LEU A 163 -13.49 8.21 7.75
C LEU A 163 -12.91 7.00 8.50
N PHE A 164 -13.44 6.73 9.69
CA PHE A 164 -13.11 5.58 10.52
C PHE A 164 -14.26 4.58 10.52
N ALA A 165 -13.97 3.30 10.72
CA ALA A 165 -14.98 2.26 10.85
C ALA A 165 -14.65 1.28 11.98
N MET A 166 -15.70 0.72 12.60
CA MET A 166 -15.58 -0.43 13.50
C MET A 166 -16.83 -1.29 13.45
N LYS A 167 -16.67 -2.59 13.74
CA LYS A 167 -17.80 -3.50 13.95
C LYS A 167 -18.11 -3.69 15.43
N GLY A 168 -19.35 -3.98 15.71
CA GLY A 168 -19.80 -4.38 17.04
C GLY A 168 -21.07 -5.22 16.95
N SER A 169 -21.73 -5.38 18.09
CA SER A 169 -23.02 -6.07 18.18
C SER A 169 -23.88 -5.45 19.26
N PHE A 170 -25.20 -5.55 19.13
CA PHE A 170 -26.16 -5.20 20.18
C PHE A 170 -27.26 -6.26 20.30
N THR A 171 -27.98 -6.24 21.42
CA THR A 171 -29.16 -7.09 21.64
C THR A 171 -30.42 -6.23 21.61
N ALA A 172 -31.41 -6.63 20.81
CA ALA A 172 -32.75 -6.06 20.83
C ALA A 172 -33.63 -6.86 21.78
N SER A 173 -34.47 -6.19 22.56
CA SER A 173 -35.37 -6.86 23.52
C SER A 173 -36.61 -7.47 22.87
N GLY A 174 -36.99 -7.04 21.67
CA GLY A 174 -38.29 -7.34 21.08
C GLY A 174 -39.45 -6.47 21.59
N SER A 175 -39.18 -5.53 22.50
CA SER A 175 -40.19 -4.68 23.15
C SER A 175 -39.85 -3.19 23.17
N SER A 176 -38.64 -2.81 22.76
CA SER A 176 -38.15 -1.42 22.77
C SER A 176 -37.49 -1.09 21.44
N THR A 177 -37.63 0.16 21.01
CA THR A 177 -36.88 0.73 19.88
C THR A 177 -35.50 1.22 20.29
N ALA A 178 -35.21 1.30 21.59
CA ALA A 178 -33.91 1.73 22.10
C ALA A 178 -32.95 0.54 22.22
N VAL A 179 -31.75 0.69 21.66
CA VAL A 179 -30.65 -0.27 21.74
C VAL A 179 -29.35 0.43 22.17
N ASN A 180 -28.33 -0.35 22.49
CA ASN A 180 -27.02 0.17 22.89
C ASN A 180 -26.00 -0.07 21.77
N ILE A 181 -25.51 1.01 21.14
CA ILE A 181 -24.46 1.00 20.11
C ILE A 181 -23.41 2.03 20.55
N PRO A 182 -22.52 1.70 21.50
CA PRO A 182 -21.64 2.67 22.13
C PRO A 182 -20.82 3.47 21.11
N ALA A 183 -20.78 4.79 21.27
CA ALA A 183 -19.97 5.65 20.42
C ALA A 183 -18.47 5.34 20.59
N PRO A 184 -17.71 5.21 19.49
CA PRO A 184 -16.26 5.01 19.57
C PRO A 184 -15.57 6.23 20.17
N ALA A 185 -14.39 6.02 20.77
CA ALA A 185 -13.63 7.08 21.40
C ALA A 185 -13.30 8.21 20.41
N GLY A 186 -13.69 9.44 20.75
CA GLY A 186 -13.44 10.63 19.92
C GLY A 186 -14.37 10.78 18.71
N MET A 187 -15.39 9.93 18.56
CA MET A 187 -16.41 10.10 17.53
C MET A 187 -17.11 11.46 17.71
N THR A 188 -17.21 12.23 16.62
CA THR A 188 -17.96 13.49 16.59
C THR A 188 -19.21 13.41 15.73
N THR A 189 -19.24 12.51 14.74
CA THR A 189 -20.39 12.36 13.83
C THR A 189 -20.53 10.93 13.35
N LEU A 190 -21.76 10.40 13.38
CA LEU A 190 -22.11 9.16 12.69
C LEU A 190 -22.24 9.45 11.21
N TYR A 191 -21.41 8.82 10.40
CA TYR A 191 -21.45 8.97 8.94
C TYR A 191 -22.29 7.88 8.29
N GLY A 192 -22.21 6.66 8.80
CA GLY A 192 -22.96 5.52 8.27
C GLY A 192 -23.09 4.39 9.27
N ILE A 193 -24.10 3.56 9.09
CA ILE A 193 -24.25 2.30 9.81
C ILE A 193 -24.83 1.23 8.88
N THR A 194 -24.35 0.00 9.01
CA THR A 194 -25.01 -1.18 8.43
C THR A 194 -25.23 -2.18 9.53
N ILE A 195 -26.48 -2.61 9.71
CA ILE A 195 -26.90 -3.57 10.73
C ILE A 195 -27.19 -4.89 10.02
N TYR A 196 -26.75 -5.99 10.61
CA TYR A 196 -26.89 -7.35 10.08
C TYR A 196 -27.60 -8.23 11.11
N LYS A 197 -28.40 -9.17 10.62
CA LYS A 197 -28.93 -10.24 11.47
C LYS A 197 -27.80 -11.22 11.81
N ALA A 198 -27.44 -11.29 13.10
CA ALA A 198 -26.34 -12.14 13.55
C ALA A 198 -26.54 -13.60 13.14
N GLY A 199 -25.44 -14.30 12.83
CA GLY A 199 -25.44 -15.68 12.36
C GLY A 199 -25.78 -15.87 10.87
N THR A 200 -26.48 -14.92 10.25
CA THR A 200 -26.79 -14.96 8.80
C THR A 200 -26.00 -13.94 7.98
N ASN A 201 -25.50 -12.87 8.63
CA ASN A 201 -24.81 -11.74 7.99
C ASN A 201 -25.62 -11.06 6.87
N THR A 202 -26.94 -11.24 6.85
CA THR A 202 -27.83 -10.53 5.93
C THR A 202 -28.04 -9.11 6.45
N VAL A 203 -27.92 -8.12 5.57
CA VAL A 203 -28.26 -6.74 5.88
C VAL A 203 -29.70 -6.67 6.37
N TYR A 204 -29.89 -6.16 7.57
CA TYR A 204 -31.19 -5.98 8.21
C TYR A 204 -31.67 -4.53 8.06
N ASP A 205 -30.77 -3.56 8.27
CA ASP A 205 -31.05 -2.13 8.13
C ASP A 205 -29.74 -1.37 7.82
N ARG A 206 -29.84 -0.16 7.30
CA ARG A 206 -28.73 0.77 7.05
C ARG A 206 -28.93 2.13 7.71
N SER A 207 -29.90 2.23 8.60
CA SER A 207 -30.29 3.47 9.23
C SER A 207 -30.62 3.30 10.72
N LEU A 208 -30.64 4.45 11.40
CA LEU A 208 -31.19 4.62 12.73
C LEU A 208 -32.18 5.78 12.66
N TYR A 209 -33.27 5.70 13.43
CA TYR A 209 -34.20 6.81 13.58
C TYR A 209 -33.51 8.00 14.26
N SER A 210 -32.71 7.72 15.29
CA SER A 210 -31.83 8.69 15.92
C SER A 210 -30.62 8.02 16.56
N TYR A 211 -29.55 8.78 16.70
CA TYR A 211 -28.33 8.36 17.37
C TYR A 211 -27.76 9.51 18.19
N THR A 212 -27.43 9.23 19.45
CA THR A 212 -26.72 10.15 20.35
C THR A 212 -25.30 9.65 20.53
N VAL A 213 -24.32 10.54 20.35
CA VAL A 213 -22.89 10.23 20.57
C VAL A 213 -22.66 10.08 22.07
N ALA A 214 -22.80 8.86 22.57
CA ALA A 214 -22.63 8.49 23.97
C ALA A 214 -22.19 7.03 24.08
N THR A 215 -21.55 6.67 25.19
CA THR A 215 -21.14 5.28 25.49
C THR A 215 -22.19 4.53 26.32
N THR A 216 -23.21 5.21 26.81
CA THR A 216 -24.27 4.67 27.68
C THR A 216 -25.40 4.02 26.89
N ALA A 217 -26.07 3.04 27.50
CA ALA A 217 -27.19 2.32 26.90
C ALA A 217 -28.36 3.23 26.47
N GLY A 218 -29.02 2.87 25.38
CA GLY A 218 -30.16 3.62 24.82
C GLY A 218 -29.77 4.77 23.91
N ASN A 219 -28.50 4.84 23.49
CA ASN A 219 -27.97 5.90 22.64
C ASN A 219 -28.34 5.76 21.15
N ALA A 220 -28.98 4.66 20.75
CA ALA A 220 -29.45 4.43 19.39
C ALA A 220 -30.93 4.03 19.38
N ILE A 221 -31.71 4.66 18.52
CA ILE A 221 -33.11 4.30 18.26
C ILE A 221 -33.21 3.64 16.89
N THR A 222 -33.66 2.39 16.87
CA THR A 222 -33.78 1.58 15.64
C THR A 222 -34.92 2.05 14.74
N GLY A 223 -34.73 1.91 13.43
CA GLY A 223 -35.68 2.33 12.40
C GLY A 223 -35.05 3.28 11.39
N SER A 224 -35.89 3.90 10.55
CA SER A 224 -35.47 4.84 9.51
C SER A 224 -35.75 6.28 9.94
N PRO A 225 -35.16 7.28 9.26
CA PRO A 225 -35.65 8.65 9.35
C PRO A 225 -37.17 8.63 9.09
N SER A 226 -37.95 9.20 10.02
CA SER A 226 -39.42 9.22 10.05
C SER A 226 -40.15 8.05 10.74
N MET A 227 -39.52 6.93 11.08
CA MET A 227 -40.21 5.85 11.82
C MET A 227 -39.26 5.02 12.68
N SER A 228 -39.53 4.95 13.98
CA SER A 228 -38.87 3.99 14.87
C SER A 228 -39.50 2.61 14.75
N ILE A 229 -38.68 1.56 14.83
CA ILE A 229 -39.10 0.17 14.67
C ILE A 229 -38.56 -0.66 15.82
N VAL A 230 -39.42 -1.44 16.47
CA VAL A 230 -38.98 -2.43 17.46
C VAL A 230 -38.42 -3.62 16.71
N TYR A 231 -37.11 -3.86 16.85
CA TYR A 231 -36.50 -5.05 16.25
C TYR A 231 -36.90 -6.31 17.04
N PRO A 232 -37.12 -7.46 16.37
CA PRO A 232 -37.35 -8.73 17.05
C PRO A 232 -36.24 -9.06 18.05
N ASN A 233 -36.62 -9.75 19.12
CA ASN A 233 -35.67 -10.18 20.15
C ASN A 233 -34.51 -10.98 19.51
N GLY A 234 -33.28 -10.58 19.81
CA GLY A 234 -32.09 -11.24 19.27
C GLY A 234 -30.86 -10.35 19.23
N THR A 235 -29.77 -10.92 18.74
CA THR A 235 -28.48 -10.23 18.55
C THR A 235 -28.33 -9.77 17.11
N TYR A 236 -27.77 -8.58 16.93
CA TYR A 236 -27.50 -7.97 15.65
C TYR A 236 -26.05 -7.52 15.62
N ASP A 237 -25.36 -7.80 14.52
CA ASP A 237 -24.04 -7.24 14.24
C ASP A 237 -24.21 -5.88 13.55
N TYR A 238 -23.24 -4.99 13.73
CA TYR A 238 -23.20 -3.75 12.98
C TYR A 238 -21.79 -3.41 12.54
N VAL A 239 -21.70 -2.59 11.50
CA VAL A 239 -20.54 -1.77 11.15
C VAL A 239 -20.97 -0.32 11.24
N ILE A 240 -20.27 0.48 12.04
CA ILE A 240 -20.42 1.93 12.07
C ILE A 240 -19.26 2.60 11.35
N GLU A 241 -19.55 3.69 10.67
CA GLU A 241 -18.61 4.57 10.00
C GLU A 241 -18.78 5.98 10.59
N TYR A 242 -17.69 6.65 10.92
CA TYR A 242 -17.73 7.90 11.69
C TYR A 242 -16.53 8.81 11.44
N LEU A 243 -16.74 10.09 11.79
CA LEU A 243 -15.70 11.11 11.79
C LEU A 243 -15.26 11.43 13.22
N LYS A 244 -14.04 11.98 13.31
CA LYS A 244 -13.47 12.61 14.51
C LYS A 244 -13.27 14.10 14.27
#